data_AF-A0A1M3P362-F1
#
_entry.id   AF-A0A1M3P362-F1
#
_cell.length_a   1.000
_cell.length_b   1.000
_cell.length_c   1.000
_cell.angle_alpha   90.00
_cell.angle_beta   90.00
_cell.angle_gamma   90.00
#
_symmetry.space_group_name_H-M   'P 1'
#
loop_
_entity.id
_entity.type
_entity.pdbx_description
1 polymer ?
#
loop_
_entity_poly.entity_id
_entity_poly.type
_entity_poly.pdbx_seq_one_letter_code
_entity_poly.pdbx_strand_id
1 'polypeptide(L)'
;MQRGIVLLDALVAIVIFSIGILGMVTLQAAAIKLAGDAKYRTDAAMLADQVIAQMWTSDPTVLSTNYAGASGTGGTGYTTWAATLDCKSATASTSCLPAAAAYPPSIVVGADNLVTVTVKWKAPNDTGPHNYVSITQITR
;
A
#
# COMPACT_ATOMS: atom_id res chain seq x y z
N MET A 1 -8.16 -25.64 -57.27
CA MET A 1 -7.52 -24.48 -56.61
C MET A 1 -7.94 -24.30 -55.13
N GLN A 2 -8.42 -25.37 -54.45
CA GLN A 2 -8.96 -25.29 -53.08
C GLN A 2 -7.91 -25.28 -51.96
N ARG A 3 -6.73 -25.89 -52.17
CA ARG A 3 -5.68 -26.01 -51.15
C ARG A 3 -5.03 -24.68 -50.73
N GLY A 4 -4.95 -23.70 -51.64
CA GLY A 4 -4.35 -22.39 -51.34
C GLY A 4 -5.23 -21.51 -50.44
N ILE A 5 -6.55 -21.59 -50.62
CA ILE A 5 -7.53 -20.85 -49.81
C ILE A 5 -7.61 -21.39 -48.38
N VAL A 6 -7.49 -22.70 -48.18
CA VAL A 6 -7.52 -23.32 -46.83
C VAL A 6 -6.32 -22.89 -45.97
N LEU A 7 -5.13 -22.73 -46.56
CA LEU A 7 -3.95 -22.26 -45.84
C LEU A 7 -4.05 -20.77 -45.48
N LEU A 8 -4.63 -19.96 -46.37
CA LEU A 8 -4.89 -18.54 -46.10
C LEU A 8 -5.90 -18.37 -44.95
N ASP A 9 -6.98 -19.15 -44.98
CA ASP A 9 -8.04 -19.12 -43.98
C ASP A 9 -7.51 -19.52 -42.59
N ALA A 10 -6.70 -20.58 -42.52
CA ALA A 10 -6.04 -20.99 -41.28
C ALA A 10 -5.09 -19.90 -40.73
N LEU A 11 -4.35 -19.20 -41.60
CA LEU A 11 -3.44 -18.13 -41.18
C LEU A 11 -4.23 -16.93 -40.63
N VAL A 12 -5.32 -16.54 -41.29
CA VAL A 12 -6.21 -15.46 -40.80
C VAL A 12 -6.83 -15.84 -39.45
N ALA A 13 -7.31 -17.07 -39.29
CA ALA A 13 -7.87 -17.56 -38.03
C ALA A 13 -6.84 -17.49 -36.88
N ILE A 14 -5.59 -17.91 -37.13
CA ILE A 14 -4.50 -17.84 -36.14
C ILE A 14 -4.19 -16.38 -35.76
N VAL A 15 -4.17 -15.45 -36.73
CA VAL A 15 -3.91 -14.03 -36.45
C VAL A 15 -5.00 -13.43 -35.57
N ILE A 16 -6.27 -13.64 -35.93
CA ILE A 16 -7.41 -13.14 -35.14
C ILE A 16 -7.39 -13.73 -33.74
N PHE A 17 -7.16 -15.04 -33.62
CA PHE A 17 -7.08 -15.72 -32.33
C PHE A 17 -5.92 -15.19 -31.46
N SER A 18 -4.75 -14.96 -32.07
CA SER A 18 -3.59 -14.41 -31.37
C SER A 18 -3.84 -13.00 -30.83
N ILE A 19 -4.52 -12.14 -31.61
CA ILE A 19 -4.96 -10.81 -31.16
C ILE A 19 -5.94 -10.94 -29.98
N GLY A 20 -6.87 -11.90 -30.04
CA GLY A 20 -7.79 -12.19 -28.94
C GLY A 20 -7.07 -12.58 -27.64
N ILE A 21 -6.06 -13.45 -27.71
CA ILE A 21 -5.24 -13.83 -26.54
C ILE A 21 -4.48 -12.63 -25.98
N LEU A 22 -3.84 -11.83 -26.84
CA LEU A 22 -3.14 -10.62 -26.41
C LEU A 22 -4.09 -9.66 -25.67
N GLY A 23 -5.31 -9.47 -26.19
CA GLY A 23 -6.35 -8.68 -25.53
C GLY A 23 -6.76 -9.23 -24.15
N MET A 24 -6.82 -10.55 -23.98
CA MET A 24 -7.10 -11.15 -22.67
C MET A 24 -5.93 -11.01 -21.70
N VAL A 25 -4.69 -11.13 -22.16
CA VAL A 25 -3.49 -10.97 -21.31
C VAL A 25 -3.37 -9.54 -20.79
N THR A 26 -3.68 -8.53 -21.62
CA THR A 26 -3.66 -7.13 -21.17
C THR A 26 -4.71 -6.85 -20.10
N LEU A 27 -5.93 -7.39 -20.25
CA LEU A 27 -6.97 -7.30 -19.23
C LEU A 27 -6.56 -8.01 -17.93
N GLN A 28 -5.99 -9.21 -18.03
CA GLN A 28 -5.47 -9.93 -16.86
C GLN A 28 -4.38 -9.14 -16.14
N ALA A 29 -3.43 -8.56 -16.88
CA ALA A 29 -2.38 -7.73 -16.31
C ALA A 29 -2.96 -6.49 -15.59
N ALA A 30 -3.95 -5.83 -16.19
CA ALA A 30 -4.63 -4.69 -15.58
C ALA A 30 -5.38 -5.08 -14.29
N ALA A 31 -6.07 -6.23 -14.29
CA ALA A 31 -6.76 -6.75 -13.12
C ALA A 31 -5.80 -7.07 -11.97
N ILE A 32 -4.65 -7.71 -12.26
CA ILE A 32 -3.61 -8.01 -11.27
C ILE A 32 -3.06 -6.71 -10.67
N LYS A 33 -2.79 -5.70 -11.51
CA LYS A 33 -2.32 -4.39 -11.03
C LYS A 33 -3.34 -3.77 -10.08
N LEU A 34 -4.61 -3.71 -10.47
CA LEU A 34 -5.67 -3.11 -9.65
C LEU A 34 -5.83 -3.84 -8.32
N ALA A 35 -5.73 -5.18 -8.32
CA ALA A 35 -5.76 -5.98 -7.11
C ALA A 35 -4.57 -5.69 -6.18
N GLY A 36 -3.36 -5.54 -6.75
CA GLY A 36 -2.16 -5.11 -6.01
C GLY A 36 -2.33 -3.73 -5.37
N ASP A 37 -2.79 -2.75 -6.14
CA ASP A 37 -3.02 -1.38 -5.64
C ASP A 37 -4.08 -1.35 -4.52
N ALA A 38 -5.15 -2.14 -4.66
CA ALA A 38 -6.16 -2.31 -3.62
C ALA A 38 -5.57 -2.96 -2.36
N LYS A 39 -4.74 -4.00 -2.52
CA LYS A 39 -4.06 -4.66 -1.40
C LYS A 39 -3.19 -3.68 -0.61
N TYR A 40 -2.36 -2.88 -1.27
CA TYR A 40 -1.51 -1.91 -0.56
C TYR A 40 -2.32 -0.86 0.22
N ARG A 41 -3.46 -0.41 -0.33
CA ARG A 41 -4.37 0.49 0.40
C ARG A 41 -4.97 -0.17 1.64
N THR A 42 -5.41 -1.41 1.53
CA THR A 42 -5.95 -2.17 2.66
C THR A 42 -4.89 -2.44 3.72
N ASP A 43 -3.68 -2.81 3.31
CA ASP A 43 -2.54 -3.03 4.22
C ASP A 43 -2.16 -1.73 4.96
N ALA A 44 -2.14 -0.58 4.24
CA ALA A 44 -1.90 0.73 4.84
C ALA A 44 -2.97 1.13 5.86
N ALA A 45 -4.25 0.86 5.55
CA ALA A 45 -5.35 1.10 6.48
C ALA A 45 -5.23 0.24 7.73
N MET A 46 -4.99 -1.06 7.56
CA MET A 46 -4.81 -1.98 8.68
C MET A 46 -3.65 -1.57 9.59
N LEU A 47 -2.51 -1.16 9.03
CA LEU A 47 -1.35 -0.73 9.82
C LEU A 47 -1.58 0.58 10.56
N ALA A 48 -2.37 1.50 9.99
CA ALA A 48 -2.80 2.71 10.67
C ALA A 48 -3.76 2.38 11.82
N ASP A 49 -4.72 1.49 11.59
CA ASP A 49 -5.70 1.09 12.61
C ASP A 49 -5.02 0.32 13.76
N GLN A 50 -4.01 -0.50 13.47
CA GLN A 50 -3.22 -1.19 14.49
C GLN A 50 -2.53 -0.21 15.45
N VAL A 51 -1.86 0.83 14.93
CA VAL A 51 -1.20 1.81 15.81
C VAL A 51 -2.20 2.66 16.57
N ILE A 52 -3.34 3.00 15.94
CA ILE A 52 -4.45 3.69 16.61
C ILE A 52 -4.98 2.83 17.77
N ALA A 53 -5.20 1.54 17.56
CA ALA A 53 -5.65 0.62 18.61
C ALA A 53 -4.65 0.54 19.77
N GLN A 54 -3.34 0.53 19.48
CA GLN A 54 -2.30 0.58 20.52
C GLN A 54 -2.35 1.90 21.31
N MET A 55 -2.59 3.03 20.65
CA MET A 55 -2.74 4.33 21.30
C MET A 55 -3.98 4.37 22.21
N TRP A 56 -5.11 3.77 21.80
CA TRP A 56 -6.32 3.65 22.63
C TRP A 56 -6.07 2.91 23.95
N THR A 57 -5.13 1.96 23.95
CA THR A 57 -4.71 1.25 25.17
C THR A 57 -3.62 1.96 25.97
N SER A 58 -3.01 3.01 25.41
CA SER A 58 -1.94 3.78 26.03
C SER A 58 -2.48 4.92 26.88
N ASP A 59 -1.67 5.43 27.81
CA ASP A 59 -2.03 6.61 28.60
C ASP A 59 -2.12 7.85 27.66
N PRO A 60 -3.25 8.58 27.64
CA PRO A 60 -3.41 9.77 26.80
C PRO A 60 -2.33 10.84 27.03
N THR A 61 -1.78 10.93 28.24
CA THR A 61 -0.77 11.94 28.62
C THR A 61 0.58 11.73 27.95
N VAL A 62 0.89 10.50 27.51
CA VAL A 62 2.17 10.16 26.85
C VAL A 62 2.04 9.97 25.35
N LEU A 63 0.83 10.12 24.77
CA LEU A 63 0.60 9.89 23.34
C LEU A 63 1.50 10.73 22.45
N SER A 64 1.60 12.03 22.74
CA SER A 64 2.47 12.94 21.99
C SER A 64 3.94 12.50 22.09
N THR A 65 4.43 12.21 23.29
CA THR A 65 5.85 11.85 23.49
C THR A 65 6.21 10.50 22.88
N ASN A 66 5.29 9.51 22.94
CA ASN A 66 5.57 8.15 22.51
C ASN A 66 5.26 7.89 21.03
N TYR A 67 4.25 8.56 20.47
CA TYR A 67 3.77 8.29 19.12
C TYR A 67 3.91 9.47 18.15
N ALA A 68 4.18 10.71 18.58
CA ALA A 68 4.46 11.75 17.60
C ALA A 68 5.79 11.48 16.90
N GLY A 69 5.81 11.61 15.58
CA GLY A 69 7.00 11.35 14.78
C GLY A 69 6.79 11.52 13.29
N ALA A 70 7.88 11.81 12.59
CA ALA A 70 7.91 11.94 11.15
C ALA A 70 9.33 11.65 10.65
N SER A 71 9.45 11.33 9.36
CA SER A 71 10.76 11.11 8.74
C SER A 71 11.61 10.02 9.41
N GLY A 72 10.96 9.01 10.01
CA GLY A 72 11.64 7.91 10.71
C GLY A 72 12.19 8.28 12.10
N THR A 73 11.94 9.51 12.58
CA THR A 73 12.36 9.97 13.90
C THR A 73 11.14 10.40 14.72
N GLY A 74 11.13 10.11 16.02
CA GLY A 74 10.01 10.46 16.90
C GLY A 74 10.05 9.65 18.19
N GLY A 75 8.89 9.53 18.82
CA GLY A 75 8.72 8.69 20.00
C GLY A 75 8.98 7.20 19.73
N THR A 76 9.23 6.43 20.79
CA THR A 76 9.56 5.01 20.71
C THR A 76 8.47 4.15 20.08
N GLY A 77 7.20 4.48 20.34
CA GLY A 77 6.04 3.83 19.74
C GLY A 77 5.96 4.11 18.24
N TYR A 78 6.24 5.35 17.82
CA TYR A 78 6.31 5.71 16.40
C TYR A 78 7.43 4.96 15.67
N THR A 79 8.66 4.97 16.20
CA THR A 79 9.80 4.35 15.50
C THR A 79 9.64 2.83 15.38
N THR A 80 9.11 2.19 16.42
CA THR A 80 8.77 0.76 16.40
C THR A 80 7.72 0.46 15.35
N TRP A 81 6.64 1.23 15.30
CA TRP A 81 5.59 1.08 14.29
C TRP A 81 6.10 1.38 12.88
N ALA A 82 6.83 2.48 12.67
CA ALA A 82 7.37 2.86 11.37
C ALA A 82 8.30 1.77 10.80
N ALA A 83 9.03 1.05 11.66
CA ALA A 83 9.87 -0.07 11.26
C ALA A 83 9.05 -1.30 10.79
N THR A 84 7.80 -1.49 11.22
CA THR A 84 6.97 -2.61 10.74
C THR A 84 6.39 -2.37 9.35
N LEU A 85 6.32 -1.10 8.92
CA LEU A 85 5.86 -0.72 7.58
C LEU A 85 6.90 -1.03 6.51
N ASP A 86 8.18 -1.00 6.83
CA ASP A 86 9.24 -1.26 5.86
C ASP A 86 9.47 -2.76 5.66
N CYS A 87 9.18 -3.25 4.45
CA CYS A 87 9.42 -4.65 4.08
C CYS A 87 10.89 -5.10 4.17
N LYS A 88 11.83 -4.16 4.27
CA LYS A 88 13.26 -4.47 4.42
C LYS A 88 13.72 -4.44 5.88
N SER A 89 12.86 -4.03 6.81
CA SER A 89 13.16 -4.01 8.23
C SER A 89 13.19 -5.42 8.82
N ALA A 90 14.01 -5.63 9.85
CA ALA A 90 14.03 -6.86 10.62
C ALA A 90 12.70 -7.14 11.37
N THR A 91 11.89 -6.10 11.59
CA THR A 91 10.59 -6.16 12.27
C THR A 91 9.41 -5.94 11.32
N ALA A 92 9.62 -6.16 10.02
CA ALA A 92 8.58 -6.00 8.99
C ALA A 92 7.31 -6.80 9.34
N SER A 93 6.15 -6.18 9.19
CA SER A 93 4.87 -6.90 9.27
C SER A 93 4.63 -7.74 8.01
N THR A 94 3.72 -8.70 8.08
CA THR A 94 3.24 -9.46 6.91
C THR A 94 2.53 -8.60 5.87
N SER A 95 2.07 -7.41 6.26
CA SER A 95 1.41 -6.41 5.41
C SER A 95 2.30 -5.17 5.18
N CYS A 96 3.61 -5.34 5.25
CA CYS A 96 4.57 -4.28 4.98
C CYS A 96 4.33 -3.62 3.61
N LEU A 97 4.79 -2.38 3.47
CA LEU A 97 4.56 -1.56 2.29
C LEU A 97 5.86 -1.32 1.50
N PRO A 98 5.78 -1.28 0.16
CA PRO A 98 6.95 -1.01 -0.67
C PRO A 98 7.40 0.45 -0.50
N ALA A 99 8.73 0.63 -0.46
CA ALA A 99 9.39 1.94 -0.35
C ALA A 99 9.02 2.77 0.89
N ALA A 100 8.50 2.16 1.96
CA ALA A 100 8.16 2.87 3.19
C ALA A 100 9.37 3.57 3.86
N ALA A 101 10.58 3.01 3.74
CA ALA A 101 11.79 3.70 4.23
C ALA A 101 12.12 5.00 3.46
N ALA A 102 11.81 5.06 2.17
CA ALA A 102 12.02 6.26 1.34
C ALA A 102 10.88 7.29 1.53
N TYR A 103 9.69 6.81 1.91
CA TYR A 103 8.52 7.62 2.21
C TYR A 103 8.02 7.30 3.62
N PRO A 104 8.77 7.72 4.65
CA PRO A 104 8.45 7.36 6.02
C PRO A 104 7.05 7.86 6.40
N PRO A 105 6.31 7.06 7.20
CA PRO A 105 5.01 7.49 7.71
C PRO A 105 5.18 8.62 8.73
N SER A 106 4.08 9.27 9.10
CA SER A 106 4.08 10.28 10.16
C SER A 106 2.86 10.14 11.05
N ILE A 107 3.04 10.44 12.32
CA ILE A 107 1.98 10.55 13.30
C ILE A 107 2.09 11.93 13.94
N VAL A 108 1.01 12.69 13.87
CA VAL A 108 0.89 14.00 14.52
C VAL A 108 -0.16 13.88 15.60
N VAL A 109 0.21 14.26 16.83
CA VAL A 109 -0.73 14.36 17.96
C VAL A 109 -0.98 15.85 18.20
N GLY A 110 -2.18 16.30 17.87
CA GLY A 110 -2.62 17.69 18.02
C GLY A 110 -3.25 17.97 19.39
N ALA A 111 -3.90 19.12 19.51
CA ALA A 111 -4.72 19.45 20.67
C ALA A 111 -5.84 18.41 20.88
N ASP A 112 -6.31 18.28 22.12
CA ASP A 112 -7.39 17.36 22.52
C ASP A 112 -7.14 15.88 22.16
N ASN A 113 -5.86 15.48 22.05
CA ASN A 113 -5.42 14.16 21.60
C ASN A 113 -5.99 13.78 20.22
N LEU A 114 -6.11 14.74 19.32
CA LEU A 114 -6.42 14.50 17.92
C LEU A 114 -5.20 13.91 17.22
N VAL A 115 -5.22 12.61 16.94
CA VAL A 115 -4.15 11.89 16.28
C VAL A 115 -4.42 11.83 14.77
N THR A 116 -3.44 12.27 13.99
CA THR A 116 -3.41 12.10 12.53
C THR A 116 -2.30 11.13 12.17
N VAL A 117 -2.68 9.94 11.70
CA VAL A 117 -1.77 8.91 11.20
C VAL A 117 -1.72 9.01 9.69
N THR A 118 -0.52 9.19 9.14
CA THR A 118 -0.27 9.21 7.69
C THR A 118 0.68 8.09 7.33
N VAL A 119 0.21 7.16 6.51
CA VAL A 119 0.99 6.08 5.93
C VAL A 119 1.30 6.42 4.48
N LYS A 120 2.53 6.16 4.03
CA LYS A 120 2.95 6.41 2.65
C LYS A 120 3.65 5.18 2.08
N TRP A 121 3.45 4.95 0.79
CA TRP A 121 4.11 3.86 0.05
C TRP A 121 4.24 4.24 -1.42
N LYS A 122 5.04 3.50 -2.18
CA LYS A 122 5.12 3.63 -3.64
C LYS A 122 5.23 2.24 -4.23
N ALA A 123 4.26 1.81 -5.03
CA ALA A 123 4.40 0.53 -5.70
C ALA A 123 5.52 0.61 -6.77
N PRO A 124 6.14 -0.53 -7.15
CA PRO A 124 7.28 -0.53 -8.06
C PRO A 124 7.03 0.19 -9.40
N ASN A 125 5.78 0.17 -9.88
CA ASN A 125 5.38 0.72 -11.18
C ASN A 125 4.73 2.11 -11.09
N ASP A 126 4.61 2.70 -9.90
CA ASP A 126 3.99 4.01 -9.74
C ASP A 126 4.98 5.14 -10.01
N THR A 127 4.48 6.24 -10.59
CA THR A 127 5.28 7.45 -10.87
C THR A 127 5.53 8.28 -9.61
N GLY A 128 4.67 8.19 -8.59
CA GLY A 128 4.78 8.92 -7.33
C GLY A 128 4.29 8.11 -6.13
N PRO A 129 4.50 8.60 -4.90
CA PRO A 129 4.02 7.93 -3.70
C PRO A 129 2.51 8.09 -3.51
N HIS A 130 1.91 7.08 -2.92
CA HIS A 130 0.56 7.08 -2.39
C HIS A 130 0.56 7.38 -0.90
N ASN A 131 -0.57 7.88 -0.41
CA ASN A 131 -0.81 8.14 1.00
C ASN A 131 -2.16 7.60 1.46
N TYR A 132 -2.20 7.17 2.71
CA TYR A 132 -3.41 6.88 3.46
C TYR A 132 -3.38 7.69 4.75
N VAL A 133 -4.46 8.38 5.07
CA VAL A 133 -4.56 9.25 6.24
C VAL A 133 -5.77 8.84 7.06
N SER A 134 -5.55 8.60 8.36
CA SER A 134 -6.61 8.36 9.33
C SER A 134 -6.49 9.38 10.47
N ILE A 135 -7.63 9.95 10.86
CA ILE A 135 -7.70 10.95 11.91
C ILE A 135 -8.68 10.43 12.96
N THR A 136 -8.25 10.42 14.22
CA THR A 136 -9.07 9.98 15.34
C THR A 136 -8.76 10.81 16.57
N GLN A 137 -9.75 10.97 17.45
CA GLN A 137 -9.56 11.62 18.73
C GLN A 137 -9.52 10.56 19.83
N ILE A 138 -8.49 10.60 20.67
CA ILE A 138 -8.31 9.62 21.74
C ILE A 138 -8.66 10.28 23.07
N THR A 139 -9.88 10.01 23.53
CA THR A 139 -10.41 10.48 24.82
C THR A 139 -10.80 9.30 25.68
N ARG A 140 -10.50 9.37 26.97
CA ARG A 140 -10.92 8.35 27.94
C ARG A 140 -12.28 8.68 28.54
#